data_AF-A0A4Y8V830-F1
#
_entry.id   AF-A0A4Y8V830-F1
#
_cell.length_a   1.000
_cell.length_b   1.000
_cell.length_c   1.000
_cell.angle_alpha   90.00
_cell.angle_beta   90.00
_cell.angle_gamma   90.00
#
_symmetry.space_group_name_H-M   'P 1'
#
loop_
_entity.id
_entity.type
_entity.pdbx_description
1 polymer ?
#
loop_
_entity_poly.entity_id
_entity_poly.type
_entity_poly.pdbx_seq_one_letter_code
_entity_poly.pdbx_strand_id
1 'polypeptide(L)'
;MNAVRKQKGFTIIELVVVILLLGILAATALPRFLDVTDEAHDAVVEGVQSGLSTGVALFRAQWVAEGQPRTTVTDSAGFNLFASNSGWPRSLTLAPTVVATATAALTCQTVYESLLQAGGRPTAAYVDGLTADDAATRESAVEGAATGVDFVIVLDRDNATPTAATNTCQFYYVGQNKLGTTTANAAIPNFSYNWTTGAVSAIADVTFNQGS
;
A
#
# COMPACT_ATOMS: atom_id res chain seq x y z
N MET A 1 -3.04 61.93 -38.75
CA MET A 1 -2.18 60.97 -39.48
C MET A 1 -2.00 59.75 -38.59
N ASN A 2 -2.65 58.63 -38.92
CA ASN A 2 -2.59 57.42 -38.09
C ASN A 2 -1.44 56.54 -38.61
N ALA A 3 -0.36 56.42 -37.84
CA ALA A 3 0.80 55.63 -38.22
C ALA A 3 0.49 54.13 -38.06
N VAL A 4 0.36 53.41 -39.18
CA VAL A 4 0.25 51.96 -39.21
C VAL A 4 1.58 51.37 -38.73
N ARG A 5 1.59 50.75 -37.54
CA ARG A 5 2.76 50.02 -37.03
C ARG A 5 2.96 48.77 -37.88
N LYS A 6 4.13 48.61 -38.49
CA LYS A 6 4.53 47.36 -39.16
C LYS A 6 4.64 46.26 -38.10
N GLN A 7 3.75 45.27 -38.14
CA GLN A 7 3.93 44.03 -37.38
C GLN A 7 5.17 43.30 -37.95
N LYS A 8 6.23 43.22 -37.14
CA LYS A 8 7.34 42.30 -37.43
C LYS A 8 6.84 40.89 -37.18
N GLY A 9 6.70 40.10 -38.23
CA GLY A 9 6.41 38.67 -38.12
C GLY A 9 7.57 37.94 -37.43
N PHE A 10 7.25 36.86 -36.72
CA PHE A 10 8.22 35.97 -36.10
C PHE A 10 9.08 35.31 -37.19
N THR A 11 10.39 35.22 -36.97
CA THR A 11 11.27 34.61 -37.98
C THR A 11 11.24 33.08 -37.86
N ILE A 12 11.37 32.35 -38.96
CA ILE A 12 11.39 30.88 -38.94
C ILE A 12 12.57 30.37 -38.08
N ILE A 13 13.71 31.07 -38.11
CA ILE A 13 14.88 30.71 -37.29
C ILE A 13 14.58 30.81 -35.79
N GLU A 14 13.78 31.77 -35.36
CA GLU A 14 13.39 31.98 -33.97
C GLU A 14 12.49 30.84 -33.48
N LEU A 15 11.58 30.36 -34.34
CA LEU A 15 10.78 29.16 -34.04
C LEU A 15 11.66 27.91 -33.94
N VAL A 16 12.62 27.73 -34.85
CA VAL A 16 13.52 26.57 -34.87
C VAL A 16 14.41 26.53 -33.63
N VAL A 17 14.98 27.68 -33.22
CA VAL A 17 15.81 27.75 -32.00
C VAL A 17 14.98 27.43 -30.76
N VAL A 18 13.71 27.89 -30.68
CA VAL A 18 12.85 27.61 -29.52
C VAL A 18 12.56 26.12 -29.39
N ILE A 19 12.17 25.42 -30.46
CA ILE A 19 11.91 23.98 -30.38
C ILE A 19 13.18 23.16 -30.09
N LEU A 20 14.35 23.62 -30.56
CA LEU A 20 15.64 23.00 -30.23
C LEU A 20 15.97 23.16 -28.75
N LEU A 21 15.77 24.36 -28.19
CA LEU A 21 15.96 24.62 -26.76
C LEU A 21 15.00 23.79 -25.90
N LEU A 22 13.71 23.74 -26.26
CA LEU A 22 12.74 22.88 -25.58
C LEU A 22 13.11 21.40 -25.67
N GLY A 23 13.67 20.95 -26.80
CA GLY A 23 14.16 19.58 -26.98
C GLY A 23 15.30 19.21 -26.02
N ILE A 24 16.29 20.10 -25.85
CA ILE A 24 17.42 19.88 -24.93
C ILE A 24 16.94 19.90 -23.47
N LEU A 25 16.06 20.84 -23.11
CA LEU A 25 15.47 20.90 -21.77
C LEU A 25 14.65 19.65 -21.45
N ALA A 26 13.85 19.16 -22.39
CA ALA A 26 13.07 17.94 -22.21
C ALA A 26 13.96 16.70 -22.06
N ALA A 27 15.02 16.57 -22.88
CA ALA A 27 15.94 15.43 -22.84
C ALA A 27 16.70 15.32 -21.50
N THR A 28 16.98 16.45 -20.84
CA THR A 28 17.69 16.48 -19.56
C THR A 28 16.76 16.40 -18.35
N ALA A 29 15.52 16.90 -18.46
CA ALA A 29 14.54 16.88 -17.37
C ALA A 29 13.82 15.53 -17.23
N LEU A 30 13.59 14.81 -18.34
CA LEU A 30 12.78 13.59 -18.35
C LEU A 30 13.35 12.46 -17.46
N PRO A 31 14.65 12.10 -17.52
CA PRO A 31 15.17 11.00 -16.69
C PRO A 31 14.99 11.28 -15.20
N ARG A 32 15.33 12.50 -14.76
CA ARG A 32 15.18 12.92 -13.37
C ARG A 32 13.73 12.93 -12.89
N PHE A 33 12.78 13.22 -13.77
CA PHE A 33 11.36 13.21 -13.41
C PHE A 33 10.84 11.79 -13.13
N LEU A 34 11.35 10.78 -13.86
CA LEU A 34 11.01 9.39 -13.64
C LEU A 34 11.57 8.89 -12.30
N ASP A 35 12.85 9.15 -12.02
CA ASP A 35 13.50 8.78 -10.76
C ASP A 35 12.70 9.30 -9.54
N VAL A 36 12.38 10.60 -9.53
CA VAL A 36 11.63 11.25 -8.43
C VAL A 36 10.24 10.64 -8.20
N THR A 37 9.63 10.07 -9.25
CA THR A 37 8.32 9.42 -9.13
C THR A 37 8.46 8.07 -8.44
N ASP A 38 9.47 7.28 -8.79
CA ASP A 38 9.75 5.98 -8.18
C ASP A 38 10.15 6.16 -6.71
N GLU A 39 11.02 7.13 -6.39
CA GLU A 39 11.38 7.45 -5.01
C GLU A 39 10.18 7.93 -4.17
N ALA A 40 9.21 8.61 -4.80
CA ALA A 40 7.99 9.00 -4.12
C ALA A 40 7.10 7.79 -3.79
N HIS A 41 7.05 6.79 -4.67
CA HIS A 41 6.35 5.53 -4.42
C HIS A 41 6.98 4.74 -3.27
N ASP A 42 8.30 4.61 -3.25
CA ASP A 42 9.03 3.93 -2.16
C ASP A 42 8.82 4.64 -0.81
N ALA A 43 8.85 5.98 -0.82
CA ALA A 43 8.60 6.78 0.38
C ALA A 43 7.18 6.57 0.94
N VAL A 44 6.18 6.31 0.09
CA VAL A 44 4.82 5.98 0.56
C VAL A 44 4.82 4.63 1.29
N VAL A 45 5.51 3.64 0.74
CA VAL A 45 5.58 2.29 1.33
C VAL A 45 6.31 2.31 2.66
N GLU A 46 7.48 2.96 2.71
CA GLU A 46 8.25 3.14 3.94
C GLU A 46 7.46 3.93 4.99
N GLY A 47 6.75 4.98 4.56
CA GLY A 47 5.90 5.79 5.44
C GLY A 47 4.77 4.98 6.08
N VAL A 48 4.08 4.14 5.28
CA VAL A 48 3.03 3.25 5.77
C VAL A 48 3.60 2.17 6.70
N GLN A 49 4.72 1.56 6.32
CA GLN A 49 5.39 0.54 7.12
C GLN A 49 5.81 1.08 8.50
N SER A 50 6.45 2.25 8.52
CA SER A 50 6.89 2.93 9.75
C SER A 50 5.71 3.37 10.62
N GLY A 51 4.66 3.90 9.99
CA GLY A 51 3.41 4.25 10.68
C GLY A 51 2.76 3.04 11.33
N LEU A 52 2.69 1.91 10.62
CA LEU A 52 2.14 0.66 11.15
C LEU A 52 3.00 0.11 12.30
N SER A 53 4.33 0.08 12.15
CA SER A 53 5.25 -0.34 13.21
C SER A 53 5.07 0.48 14.49
N THR A 54 4.93 1.80 14.34
CA THR A 54 4.67 2.71 15.46
C THR A 54 3.32 2.45 16.11
N GLY A 55 2.26 2.29 15.30
CA GLY A 55 0.91 1.97 15.80
C GLY A 55 0.86 0.63 16.54
N VAL A 56 1.52 -0.40 16.01
CA VAL A 56 1.65 -1.73 16.62
C VAL A 56 2.37 -1.66 17.96
N ALA A 57 3.46 -0.90 18.04
CA ALA A 57 4.22 -0.71 19.27
C ALA A 57 3.42 0.06 20.34
N LEU A 58 2.70 1.11 19.94
CA LEU A 58 1.86 1.90 20.84
C LEU A 58 0.70 1.06 21.40
N PHE A 59 0.02 0.30 20.53
CA PHE A 59 -1.02 -0.63 20.96
C PHE A 59 -0.52 -1.62 22.01
N ARG A 60 0.66 -2.23 21.77
CA ARG A 60 1.26 -3.15 22.73
C ARG A 60 1.62 -2.46 24.05
N ALA A 61 2.11 -1.23 24.00
CA ALA A 61 2.40 -0.46 25.22
C ALA A 61 1.13 -0.23 26.05
N GLN A 62 0.00 0.10 25.40
CA GLN A 62 -1.30 0.23 26.05
C GLN A 62 -1.78 -1.10 26.62
N TRP A 63 -1.66 -2.20 25.88
CA TRP A 63 -2.00 -3.54 26.35
C TRP A 63 -1.23 -3.93 27.61
N VAL A 64 0.08 -3.63 27.68
CA VAL A 64 0.89 -3.86 28.89
C VAL A 64 0.44 -2.95 30.03
N ALA A 65 0.14 -1.68 29.75
CA ALA A 65 -0.30 -0.71 30.76
C ALA A 65 -1.66 -1.08 31.38
N GLU A 66 -2.56 -1.70 30.61
CA GLU A 66 -3.86 -2.19 31.06
C GLU A 66 -3.78 -3.54 31.80
N GLY A 67 -2.59 -4.08 32.03
CA GLY A 67 -2.41 -5.34 32.75
C GLY A 67 -2.67 -6.57 31.89
N GLN A 68 -2.40 -6.49 30.59
CA GLN A 68 -2.46 -7.61 29.65
C GLN A 68 -3.87 -8.22 29.51
N PRO A 69 -4.89 -7.40 29.20
CA PRO A 69 -6.25 -7.90 29.06
C PRO A 69 -6.36 -8.92 27.92
N ARG A 70 -7.18 -9.94 28.12
CA ARG A 70 -7.54 -10.92 27.06
C ARG A 70 -8.66 -10.41 26.14
N THR A 71 -9.12 -9.19 26.36
CA THR A 71 -10.23 -8.54 25.67
C THR A 71 -9.72 -7.46 24.71
N THR A 72 -10.60 -6.57 24.27
CA THR A 72 -10.22 -5.40 23.48
C THR A 72 -9.38 -4.42 24.29
N VAL A 73 -8.39 -3.82 23.65
CA VAL A 73 -7.67 -2.63 24.11
C VAL A 73 -8.17 -1.46 23.25
N THR A 74 -8.49 -0.35 23.90
CA THR A 74 -8.86 0.88 23.19
C THR A 74 -7.59 1.66 22.89
N ASP A 75 -7.29 1.88 21.61
CA ASP A 75 -6.13 2.68 21.24
C ASP A 75 -6.33 4.17 21.55
N SER A 76 -5.27 4.96 21.41
CA SER A 76 -5.31 6.41 21.65
C SER A 76 -6.21 7.19 20.69
N ALA A 77 -6.68 6.59 19.61
CA ALA A 77 -7.63 7.14 18.65
C ALA A 77 -9.08 6.67 18.89
N GLY A 78 -9.32 5.84 19.92
CA GLY A 78 -10.65 5.36 20.31
C GLY A 78 -11.10 4.09 19.60
N PHE A 79 -10.22 3.41 18.87
CA PHE A 79 -10.54 2.13 18.21
C PHE A 79 -10.34 0.95 19.17
N ASN A 80 -11.27 0.00 19.16
CA ASN A 80 -11.18 -1.23 19.93
C ASN A 80 -10.58 -2.34 19.07
N LEU A 81 -9.31 -2.68 19.32
CA LEU A 81 -8.65 -3.83 18.70
C LEU A 81 -8.47 -4.94 19.74
N PHE A 82 -8.51 -6.19 19.28
CA PHE A 82 -8.15 -7.32 20.14
C PHE A 82 -6.63 -7.46 20.18
N ALA A 83 -6.12 -7.96 21.30
CA ALA A 83 -4.74 -8.41 21.36
C ALA A 83 -4.64 -9.90 20.96
N SER A 84 -3.52 -10.29 20.37
CA SER A 84 -3.06 -11.68 20.32
C SER A 84 -2.58 -12.12 21.71
N ASN A 85 -2.29 -13.41 21.88
CA ASN A 85 -1.78 -13.93 23.16
C ASN A 85 -0.46 -13.28 23.59
N SER A 86 0.28 -12.70 22.64
CA SER A 86 1.55 -12.00 22.84
C SER A 86 1.39 -10.48 22.95
N GLY A 87 0.16 -9.95 22.93
CA GLY A 87 -0.12 -8.53 23.15
C GLY A 87 -0.06 -7.65 21.90
N TRP A 88 -0.09 -8.25 20.71
CA TRP A 88 -0.03 -7.53 19.44
C TRP A 88 -1.42 -7.33 18.83
N PRO A 89 -1.66 -6.23 18.09
CA PRO A 89 -2.98 -5.93 17.57
C PRO A 89 -3.44 -6.97 16.55
N ARG A 90 -4.68 -7.40 16.71
CA ARG A 90 -5.46 -8.21 15.77
C ARG A 90 -6.90 -7.68 15.82
N SER A 91 -7.72 -7.77 14.79
CA SER A 91 -9.17 -7.61 15.04
C SER A 91 -10.11 -8.39 14.14
N LEU A 92 -11.04 -9.08 14.81
CA LEU A 92 -12.30 -9.57 14.26
C LEU A 92 -13.44 -9.20 15.20
N THR A 93 -13.59 -7.91 15.51
CA THR A 93 -14.88 -7.27 15.84
C THR A 93 -14.69 -5.74 15.87
N LEU A 94 -15.24 -5.03 14.89
CA LEU A 94 -15.65 -3.65 15.10
C LEU A 94 -16.93 -3.73 15.96
N ALA A 95 -16.79 -3.57 17.28
CA ALA A 95 -17.96 -3.59 18.17
C ALA A 95 -18.97 -2.51 17.75
N PRO A 96 -20.31 -2.78 17.79
CA PRO A 96 -20.96 -3.85 18.54
C PRO A 96 -21.52 -5.01 17.71
N THR A 97 -21.25 -5.09 16.40
CA THR A 97 -21.86 -6.14 15.55
C THR A 97 -20.83 -7.23 15.25
N VAL A 98 -21.07 -8.44 15.75
CA VAL A 98 -20.33 -9.62 15.28
C VAL A 98 -20.68 -9.82 13.81
N VAL A 99 -19.75 -9.52 12.91
CA VAL A 99 -19.91 -9.84 11.49
C VAL A 99 -19.73 -11.35 11.36
N ALA A 100 -20.81 -12.09 11.12
CA ALA A 100 -20.80 -13.55 11.01
C ALA A 100 -19.97 -14.09 9.83
N THR A 101 -19.44 -13.22 8.97
CA THR A 101 -18.49 -13.51 7.88
C THR A 101 -17.04 -13.14 8.23
N ALA A 102 -16.73 -12.87 9.50
CA ALA A 102 -15.40 -12.55 10.00
C ALA A 102 -14.40 -13.72 9.78
N THR A 103 -13.69 -13.70 8.66
CA THR A 103 -12.57 -14.60 8.37
C THR A 103 -11.27 -14.04 8.95
N ALA A 104 -10.27 -14.90 9.20
CA ALA A 104 -8.95 -14.49 9.69
C ALA A 104 -8.32 -13.35 8.87
N ALA A 105 -8.73 -13.21 7.61
CA ALA A 105 -8.11 -12.30 6.68
C ALA A 105 -8.72 -10.86 6.79
N LEU A 106 -9.96 -10.67 7.27
CA LEU A 106 -10.51 -9.35 7.66
C LEU A 106 -9.73 -8.70 8.83
N THR A 107 -8.91 -9.48 9.56
CA THR A 107 -7.99 -9.00 10.58
C THR A 107 -6.97 -8.02 10.04
N CYS A 108 -6.45 -8.26 8.84
CA CYS A 108 -5.41 -7.42 8.26
C CYS A 108 -5.95 -6.04 7.90
N GLN A 109 -7.14 -6.00 7.32
CA GLN A 109 -7.80 -4.75 6.96
C GLN A 109 -8.12 -3.92 8.21
N THR A 110 -8.70 -4.51 9.24
CA THR A 110 -9.07 -3.77 10.46
C THR A 110 -7.86 -3.24 11.23
N VAL A 111 -6.76 -3.99 11.28
CA VAL A 111 -5.50 -3.53 11.88
C VAL A 111 -4.94 -2.34 11.09
N TYR A 112 -4.89 -2.43 9.76
CA TYR A 112 -4.45 -1.35 8.90
C TYR A 112 -5.29 -0.08 9.10
N GLU A 113 -6.61 -0.22 9.08
CA GLU A 113 -7.53 0.91 9.20
C GLU A 113 -7.62 1.49 10.63
N SER A 114 -7.32 0.73 11.66
CA SER A 114 -7.39 1.25 13.04
C SER A 114 -6.08 1.92 13.43
N LEU A 115 -4.94 1.33 13.07
CA LEU A 115 -3.63 1.85 13.44
C LEU A 115 -3.19 3.04 12.57
N LEU A 116 -3.64 3.12 11.32
CA LEU A 116 -3.37 4.25 10.44
C LEU A 116 -4.56 5.22 10.45
N GLN A 117 -4.32 6.44 10.94
CA GLN A 117 -5.34 7.46 11.14
C GLN A 117 -6.14 7.77 9.86
N ALA A 118 -7.46 7.89 10.02
CA ALA A 118 -8.35 8.30 8.94
C ALA A 118 -8.03 9.75 8.51
N GLY A 119 -7.85 9.97 7.20
CA GLY A 119 -7.58 11.30 6.61
C GLY A 119 -6.18 11.48 6.00
N GLY A 120 -5.24 10.57 6.27
CA GLY A 120 -3.90 10.58 5.66
C GLY A 120 -3.38 9.20 5.21
N ARG A 121 -4.11 8.12 5.49
CA ARG A 121 -3.71 6.78 5.06
C ARG A 121 -3.98 6.56 3.56
N PRO A 122 -3.10 5.87 2.84
CA PRO A 122 -3.40 5.39 1.50
C PRO A 122 -4.61 4.45 1.49
N THR A 123 -5.31 4.41 0.35
CA THR A 123 -6.47 3.53 0.17
C THR A 123 -6.02 2.09 0.04
N ALA A 124 -6.75 1.14 0.63
CA ALA A 124 -6.42 -0.26 0.56
C ALA A 124 -7.63 -1.11 0.19
N ALA A 125 -7.43 -2.08 -0.70
CA ALA A 125 -8.35 -3.20 -0.90
C ALA A 125 -7.84 -4.43 -0.14
N TYR A 126 -8.73 -5.36 0.11
CA TYR A 126 -8.41 -6.58 0.82
C TYR A 126 -8.93 -7.79 0.04
N VAL A 127 -8.12 -8.85 0.00
CA VAL A 127 -8.47 -10.12 -0.66
C VAL A 127 -8.59 -11.23 0.38
N ASP A 128 -9.74 -11.90 0.37
CA ASP A 128 -9.99 -13.13 1.12
C ASP A 128 -10.06 -14.35 0.21
N GLY A 129 -9.94 -15.53 0.80
CA GLY A 129 -10.46 -16.75 0.18
C GLY A 129 -9.61 -17.32 -0.96
N LEU A 130 -8.32 -16.97 -1.03
CA LEU A 130 -7.39 -17.61 -1.96
C LEU A 130 -7.51 -19.14 -1.84
N THR A 131 -7.84 -19.79 -2.96
CA THR A 131 -8.03 -21.24 -3.04
C THR A 131 -6.72 -22.02 -2.89
N ALA A 132 -5.60 -21.34 -3.17
CA ALA A 132 -4.22 -21.74 -2.92
C ALA A 132 -3.40 -20.46 -2.64
N ASP A 133 -2.40 -20.51 -1.76
CA ASP A 133 -1.44 -19.41 -1.57
C ASP A 133 -0.15 -19.69 -2.34
N ASP A 134 -0.32 -19.95 -3.64
CA ASP A 134 0.78 -19.95 -4.59
C ASP A 134 0.92 -18.57 -5.23
N ALA A 135 2.10 -18.34 -5.83
CA ALA A 135 2.41 -17.05 -6.44
C ALA A 135 1.39 -16.63 -7.51
N ALA A 136 0.85 -17.58 -8.28
CA ALA A 136 -0.07 -17.33 -9.39
C ALA A 136 -1.48 -16.92 -8.92
N THR A 137 -2.02 -17.60 -7.91
CA THR A 137 -3.33 -17.26 -7.34
C THR A 137 -3.25 -15.90 -6.65
N ARG A 138 -2.14 -15.63 -5.96
CA ARG A 138 -1.91 -14.35 -5.29
C ARG A 138 -1.74 -13.20 -6.26
N GLU A 139 -1.05 -13.42 -7.38
CA GLU A 139 -0.98 -12.47 -8.49
C GLU A 139 -2.37 -12.10 -8.98
N SER A 140 -3.17 -13.08 -9.43
CA SER A 140 -4.52 -12.83 -9.95
C SER A 140 -5.42 -12.07 -8.96
N ALA A 141 -5.30 -12.38 -7.68
CA ALA A 141 -5.99 -11.69 -6.61
C ALA A 141 -5.55 -10.23 -6.41
N VAL A 142 -4.23 -9.98 -6.36
CA VAL A 142 -3.69 -8.63 -6.18
C VAL A 142 -4.07 -7.76 -7.37
N GLU A 143 -3.97 -8.28 -8.60
CA GLU A 143 -4.37 -7.56 -9.81
C GLU A 143 -5.87 -7.24 -9.82
N GLY A 144 -6.72 -8.22 -9.47
CA GLY A 144 -8.16 -8.03 -9.41
C GLY A 144 -8.59 -6.99 -8.38
N ALA A 145 -7.85 -6.87 -7.27
CA ALA A 145 -8.15 -5.92 -6.19
C ALA A 145 -7.43 -4.56 -6.34
N ALA A 146 -6.47 -4.42 -7.26
CA ALA A 146 -5.65 -3.21 -7.39
C ALA A 146 -6.39 -1.97 -7.94
N THR A 147 -7.58 -2.16 -8.52
CA THR A 147 -8.30 -1.07 -9.20
C THR A 147 -8.74 0.00 -8.21
N GLY A 148 -8.20 1.21 -8.36
CA GLY A 148 -8.62 2.40 -7.59
C GLY A 148 -8.09 2.47 -6.16
N VAL A 149 -7.20 1.55 -5.75
CA VAL A 149 -6.57 1.54 -4.43
C VAL A 149 -5.06 1.75 -4.52
N ASP A 150 -4.43 2.08 -3.40
CA ASP A 150 -2.97 2.26 -3.30
C ASP A 150 -2.28 1.01 -2.76
N PHE A 151 -2.97 0.24 -1.91
CA PHE A 151 -2.49 -1.03 -1.37
C PHE A 151 -3.48 -2.17 -1.61
N VAL A 152 -2.97 -3.39 -1.77
CA VAL A 152 -3.75 -4.61 -1.64
C VAL A 152 -3.24 -5.41 -0.46
N ILE A 153 -4.15 -5.82 0.41
CA ILE A 153 -3.87 -6.56 1.63
C ILE A 153 -4.28 -8.02 1.42
N VAL A 154 -3.34 -8.92 1.64
CA VAL A 154 -3.55 -10.38 1.53
C VAL A 154 -3.15 -11.02 2.84
N LEU A 155 -3.96 -11.98 3.31
CA LEU A 155 -3.52 -12.85 4.40
C LEU A 155 -2.71 -14.02 3.85
N ASP A 156 -1.48 -14.15 4.33
CA ASP A 156 -0.59 -15.26 4.00
C ASP A 156 -1.18 -16.57 4.60
N ARG A 157 -1.26 -17.64 3.81
CA ARG A 157 -1.67 -18.97 4.22
C ARG A 157 -0.53 -19.96 4.00
N ASP A 158 -0.51 -21.02 4.79
CA ASP A 158 0.52 -22.05 4.62
C ASP A 158 0.36 -22.75 3.26
N ASN A 159 1.37 -22.64 2.41
CA ASN A 159 1.43 -23.28 1.09
C ASN A 159 1.36 -24.82 1.17
N ALA A 160 1.75 -25.43 2.29
CA ALA A 160 1.64 -26.88 2.51
C ALA A 160 0.21 -27.32 2.88
N THR A 161 -0.61 -26.43 3.44
CA THR A 161 -2.02 -26.66 3.78
C THR A 161 -2.84 -25.38 3.56
N PRO A 162 -3.39 -25.13 2.36
CA PRO A 162 -4.03 -23.85 1.99
C PRO A 162 -5.27 -23.47 2.82
N THR A 163 -5.70 -24.32 3.76
CA THR A 163 -6.77 -24.06 4.73
C THR A 163 -6.27 -23.48 6.06
N ALA A 164 -4.96 -23.52 6.36
CA ALA A 164 -4.38 -22.92 7.56
C ALA A 164 -3.92 -21.49 7.26
N ALA A 165 -4.77 -20.51 7.58
CA ALA A 165 -4.37 -19.10 7.64
C ALA A 165 -3.15 -18.94 8.55
N THR A 166 -2.09 -18.29 8.07
CA THR A 166 -0.99 -17.87 8.96
C THR A 166 -1.40 -16.61 9.73
N ASN A 167 -0.52 -16.19 10.64
CA ASN A 167 -0.70 -14.97 11.42
C ASN A 167 -0.03 -13.73 10.78
N THR A 168 0.15 -13.75 9.45
CA THR A 168 0.90 -12.74 8.70
C THR A 168 0.04 -12.07 7.63
N CYS A 169 -0.07 -10.74 7.70
CA CYS A 169 -0.61 -9.89 6.65
C CYS A 169 0.49 -9.47 5.69
N GLN A 170 0.22 -9.52 4.39
CA GLN A 170 1.06 -8.98 3.33
C GLN A 170 0.39 -7.74 2.73
N PHE A 171 1.17 -6.68 2.52
CA PHE A 171 0.71 -5.42 1.96
C PHE A 171 1.46 -5.14 0.67
N TYR A 172 0.76 -5.16 -0.45
CA TYR A 172 1.31 -4.91 -1.79
C TYR A 172 1.01 -3.48 -2.21
N TYR A 173 2.02 -2.72 -2.61
CA TYR A 173 1.84 -1.36 -3.10
C TYR A 173 1.52 -1.33 -4.60
N VAL A 174 0.29 -0.96 -4.92
CA VAL A 174 -0.26 -0.92 -6.28
C VAL A 174 -0.58 0.50 -6.76
N GLY A 175 -0.32 1.52 -5.93
CA GLY A 175 -0.62 2.93 -6.26
C GLY A 175 0.07 3.45 -7.52
N GLN A 176 1.20 2.86 -7.88
CA GLN A 176 1.92 3.08 -9.15
C GLN A 176 1.13 2.62 -10.40
N ASN A 177 0.16 1.71 -10.25
CA ASN A 177 -0.64 1.13 -11.35
C ASN A 177 -2.12 1.58 -11.36
N LYS A 178 -2.45 2.68 -10.67
CA LYS A 178 -3.82 3.16 -10.44
C LYS A 178 -4.63 3.55 -11.70
N LEU A 179 -3.97 3.65 -12.87
CA LEU A 179 -4.54 4.17 -14.12
C LEU A 179 -4.74 3.11 -15.23
N GLY A 180 -4.74 1.81 -14.89
CA GLY A 180 -4.97 0.74 -15.87
C GLY A 180 -3.73 0.35 -16.68
N THR A 181 -2.53 0.73 -16.23
CA THR A 181 -1.28 0.11 -16.65
C THR A 181 -1.13 -1.22 -15.94
N THR A 182 -0.76 -2.25 -16.69
CA THR A 182 -0.69 -3.62 -16.20
C THR A 182 0.38 -3.75 -15.12
N THR A 183 0.08 -4.45 -14.03
CA THR A 183 1.05 -4.95 -13.03
C THR A 183 2.03 -5.99 -13.59
N ALA A 184 1.84 -6.40 -14.85
CA ALA A 184 2.70 -7.33 -15.58
C ALA A 184 4.18 -6.89 -15.57
N ASN A 185 5.05 -7.72 -14.98
CA ASN A 185 6.51 -7.52 -14.92
C ASN A 185 6.98 -6.27 -14.15
N ALA A 186 6.14 -5.65 -13.34
CA ALA A 186 6.54 -4.58 -12.43
C ALA A 186 7.05 -5.19 -11.10
N ALA A 187 8.14 -4.65 -10.55
CA ALA A 187 8.53 -4.94 -9.17
C ALA A 187 7.52 -4.24 -8.25
N ILE A 188 6.80 -5.00 -7.44
CA ILE A 188 5.81 -4.48 -6.51
C ILE A 188 6.41 -4.48 -5.11
N PRO A 189 6.65 -3.28 -4.54
CA PRO A 189 7.07 -3.15 -3.17
C PRO A 189 6.02 -3.74 -2.24
N ASN A 190 6.49 -4.47 -1.24
CA ASN A 190 5.61 -5.05 -0.25
C ASN A 190 6.28 -5.15 1.13
N PHE A 191 5.45 -5.22 2.14
CA PHE A 191 5.89 -5.48 3.51
C PHE A 191 4.89 -6.40 4.20
N SER A 192 5.32 -7.00 5.31
CA SER A 192 4.49 -7.89 6.11
C SER A 192 4.29 -7.39 7.52
N TYR A 193 3.20 -7.83 8.11
CA TYR A 193 2.92 -7.69 9.54
C TYR A 193 2.53 -9.05 10.12
N ASN A 194 3.22 -9.51 11.16
CA ASN A 194 2.87 -10.73 11.88
C ASN A 194 2.31 -10.42 13.27
N TRP A 195 1.05 -10.77 13.53
CA TRP A 195 0.39 -10.48 14.83
C TRP A 195 0.73 -11.47 15.94
N THR A 196 1.58 -12.46 15.69
CA THR A 196 2.16 -13.33 16.75
C THR A 196 3.42 -12.69 17.32
N THR A 197 4.27 -12.13 16.45
CA THR A 197 5.56 -11.55 16.84
C THR A 197 5.54 -10.04 16.96
N GLY A 198 4.55 -9.37 16.36
CA GLY A 198 4.48 -7.92 16.23
C GLY A 198 5.43 -7.35 15.17
N ALA A 199 6.12 -8.21 14.42
CA ALA A 199 7.11 -7.77 13.45
C ALA A 199 6.42 -7.12 12.25
N VAL A 200 6.82 -5.90 11.92
CA VAL A 200 6.54 -5.25 10.64
C VAL A 200 7.84 -5.27 9.84
N SER A 201 7.89 -6.05 8.77
CA SER A 201 9.13 -6.35 8.04
C SER A 201 8.98 -5.98 6.57
N ALA A 202 9.96 -5.24 6.04
CA ALA A 202 10.12 -5.12 4.59
C ALA A 202 10.47 -6.51 4.02
N ILE A 203 9.90 -6.82 2.86
CA ILE A 203 10.18 -8.05 2.14
C ILE A 203 10.70 -7.66 0.75
N ALA A 204 11.41 -8.57 0.11
CA ALA A 204 11.83 -8.37 -1.28
C ALA A 204 10.63 -8.09 -2.17
N ASP A 205 10.81 -7.15 -3.11
CA ASP A 205 9.81 -6.84 -4.12
C ASP A 205 9.41 -8.10 -4.88
N VAL A 206 8.12 -8.22 -5.15
CA VAL A 206 7.58 -9.33 -5.90
C VAL A 206 7.40 -8.87 -7.34
N THR A 207 8.04 -9.57 -8.27
CA THR A 207 7.72 -9.45 -9.69
C THR A 207 6.67 -10.49 -10.03
N PHE A 208 5.47 -10.04 -10.38
CA PHE A 208 4.43 -10.88 -10.97
C PHE A 208 4.81 -11.16 -12.43
N ASN A 209 5.15 -12.42 -12.72
CA ASN A 209 5.58 -12.85 -14.05
C ASN A 209 4.36 -13.40 -14.80
N GLN A 210 3.81 -12.58 -15.69
CA GLN A 210 2.65 -12.89 -16.54
C GLN A 210 3.03 -13.85 -17.68
N GLY A 211 3.53 -15.05 -17.34
CA GLY A 211 4.20 -15.94 -18.26
C GLY A 211 3.69 -17.39 -18.27
N SER A 212 2.40 -17.60 -18.59
CA SER A 212 1.89 -18.52 -19.65
C SER A 212 0.38 -18.65 -19.60
#